data_AF-A0A960QQ06-F1
#
_entry.id   AF-A0A960QQ06-F1
#
_cell.length_a   1.000
_cell.length_b   1.000
_cell.length_c   1.000
_cell.angle_alpha   90.00
_cell.angle_beta   90.00
_cell.angle_gamma   90.00
#
_symmetry.space_group_name_H-M   'P 1'
#
loop_
_entity.id
_entity.type
_entity.pdbx_description
1 polymer ?
#
loop_
_entity_poly.entity_id
_entity_poly.type
_entity_poly.pdbx_seq_one_letter_code
_entity_poly.pdbx_strand_id
1 'polypeptide(L)'
;GVKGACELLGLDPLYVANEGKLICICEDRDATTLLGVMRRHPLGRDAALIGAVTEDETGMVQMKTGFGGVRVVDWLAGEQLPRIC
;
A
#
# COMPACT_ATOMS: atom_id res chain seq x y z
N GLY A 1 -7.62 8.95 12.70
CA GLY A 1 -7.14 7.76 13.42
C GLY A 1 -5.67 7.54 13.09
N VAL A 2 -5.38 6.64 12.15
CA VAL A 2 -4.01 6.22 11.81
C VAL A 2 -3.11 7.36 11.32
N LYS A 3 -3.56 8.16 10.34
CA LYS A 3 -2.76 9.28 9.79
C LYS A 3 -2.26 10.24 10.88
N GLY A 4 -3.15 10.69 11.77
CA GLY A 4 -2.79 11.58 12.87
C GLY A 4 -1.86 10.94 13.91
N ALA A 5 -1.98 9.63 14.16
CA ALA A 5 -1.04 8.91 15.03
C ALA A 5 0.34 8.79 14.38
N CYS A 6 0.40 8.46 13.09
CA CYS A 6 1.65 8.41 12.31
C CYS A 6 2.34 9.78 12.27
N GLU A 7 1.59 10.86 12.01
CA GLU A 7 2.09 12.24 12.03
C GLU A 7 2.68 12.61 13.39
N LEU A 8 1.99 12.29 14.49
CA LEU A 8 2.46 12.58 15.85
C LEU A 8 3.76 11.81 16.19
N LEU A 9 3.88 10.58 15.72
CA LEU A 9 5.00 9.68 16.03
C LEU A 9 6.17 9.78 15.04
N GLY A 10 6.04 10.58 13.97
CA GLY A 10 7.03 10.66 12.90
C GLY A 10 7.15 9.37 12.08
N LEU A 11 6.08 8.57 12.03
CA LEU A 11 6.02 7.32 11.28
C LEU A 11 5.39 7.55 9.91
N ASP A 12 5.84 6.79 8.92
CA ASP A 12 5.18 6.75 7.61
C ASP A 12 4.26 5.52 7.57
N PRO A 13 2.94 5.70 7.37
CA PRO A 13 1.97 4.60 7.38
C PRO A 13 2.22 3.52 6.32
N LEU A 14 2.99 3.82 5.26
CA LEU A 14 3.36 2.81 4.26
C LEU A 14 4.28 1.72 4.81
N TYR A 15 4.93 1.98 5.94
CA TYR A 15 5.96 1.15 6.53
C TYR A 15 5.58 0.55 7.89
N VAL A 16 4.37 0.83 8.36
CA VAL A 16 3.84 0.23 9.59
C VAL A 16 3.23 -1.14 9.26
N ALA A 17 3.53 -2.14 10.10
CA ALA A 17 3.03 -3.49 9.92
C ALA A 17 1.49 -3.56 9.90
N ASN A 18 0.95 -4.50 9.12
CA ASN A 18 -0.49 -4.77 9.02
C ASN A 18 -0.76 -6.25 9.34
N GLU A 19 -1.66 -6.56 10.27
CA GLU A 19 -1.97 -7.93 10.72
C GLU A 19 -3.31 -8.49 10.17
N GLY A 20 -3.76 -7.98 9.03
CA GLY A 20 -5.05 -8.37 8.45
C GLY A 20 -5.31 -7.75 7.09
N LYS A 21 -4.24 -7.45 6.35
CA LYS A 21 -4.27 -6.84 5.02
C LYS A 21 -3.49 -7.72 4.06
N LEU A 22 -3.83 -7.61 2.78
CA LEU A 22 -3.13 -8.29 1.71
C LEU A 22 -2.89 -7.30 0.57
N ILE A 23 -1.86 -7.60 -0.22
CA ILE A 23 -1.63 -7.01 -1.54
C ILE A 23 -1.89 -8.11 -2.56
N CYS A 24 -2.61 -7.79 -3.63
CA CYS A 24 -2.88 -8.72 -4.72
C CYS A 24 -2.51 -8.07 -6.05
N ILE A 25 -1.81 -8.84 -6.88
CA ILE A 25 -1.44 -8.46 -8.24
C ILE A 25 -2.18 -9.41 -9.18
N CYS A 26 -2.86 -8.87 -10.18
CA CYS A 26 -3.62 -9.62 -11.18
C CYS A 26 -3.46 -8.99 -12.56
N GLU A 27 -3.95 -9.68 -13.59
CA GLU A 27 -4.06 -9.08 -14.93
C GLU A 27 -5.03 -7.88 -14.92
N ASP A 28 -4.75 -6.90 -15.76
CA ASP A 28 -5.53 -5.65 -15.83
C ASP A 28 -7.02 -5.91 -16.11
N ARG A 29 -7.31 -6.85 -17.01
CA ARG A 29 -8.69 -7.25 -17.35
C ARG A 29 -9.48 -7.80 -16.15
N ASP A 30 -8.80 -8.33 -15.14
CA ASP A 30 -9.42 -8.94 -13.97
C ASP A 30 -9.53 -7.97 -12.78
N ALA A 31 -8.85 -6.82 -12.84
CA ALA A 31 -8.70 -5.87 -11.73
C ALA A 31 -10.05 -5.40 -11.15
N THR A 32 -11.00 -5.05 -12.03
CA THR A 32 -12.34 -4.59 -11.61
C THR A 32 -13.15 -5.73 -10.97
N THR A 33 -13.10 -6.93 -11.56
CA THR A 33 -13.79 -8.11 -11.04
C THR A 33 -13.26 -8.50 -9.66
N LEU A 34 -11.93 -8.58 -9.53
CA LEU A 34 -11.24 -8.88 -8.29
C LEU A 34 -11.58 -7.87 -7.20
N LEU A 35 -11.50 -6.57 -7.50
CA LEU A 35 -11.88 -5.51 -6.56
C LEU A 35 -13.32 -5.68 -6.07
N GLY A 36 -14.24 -5.99 -6.99
CA GLY A 36 -15.63 -6.28 -6.68
C GLY A 36 -15.80 -7.48 -5.74
N VAL A 37 -15.05 -8.56 -5.96
CA VAL A 37 -15.02 -9.73 -5.06
C VAL A 37 -14.53 -9.35 -3.67
N MET A 38 -13.40 -8.63 -3.58
CA MET A 38 -12.81 -8.22 -2.30
C MET A 38 -13.77 -7.35 -1.48
N ARG A 39 -14.42 -6.37 -2.12
CA ARG A 39 -15.34 -5.44 -1.46
C ARG A 39 -16.63 -6.10 -0.95
N ARG A 40 -17.02 -7.25 -1.50
CA ARG A 40 -18.16 -8.03 -0.98
C ARG A 40 -17.83 -8.76 0.32
N HIS A 41 -16.56 -8.98 0.62
CA HIS A 41 -16.15 -9.59 1.88
C HIS A 41 -16.14 -8.54 3.01
N PRO A 42 -16.68 -8.81 4.21
CA PRO A 42 -16.72 -7.84 5.30
C PRO A 42 -15.36 -7.22 5.66
N LEU A 43 -14.29 -8.03 5.64
CA LEU A 43 -12.92 -7.57 5.91
C LEU A 43 -12.27 -6.82 4.73
N GLY A 44 -12.83 -6.92 3.53
CA GLY A 44 -12.30 -6.35 2.29
C GLY A 44 -13.08 -5.14 1.78
N ARG A 45 -14.07 -4.64 2.54
CA ARG A 45 -14.92 -3.50 2.14
C ARG A 45 -14.14 -2.26 1.68
N ASP A 46 -12.97 -2.05 2.27
CA ASP A 46 -12.09 -0.90 2.01
C ASP A 46 -10.99 -1.21 0.97
N ALA A 47 -11.08 -2.34 0.25
CA ALA A 47 -10.15 -2.67 -0.81
C ALA A 47 -10.15 -1.60 -1.91
N ALA A 48 -8.98 -1.37 -2.52
CA ALA A 48 -8.78 -0.36 -3.54
C ALA A 48 -7.75 -0.84 -4.58
N LEU A 49 -7.91 -0.38 -5.81
CA LEU A 49 -6.84 -0.40 -6.80
C LEU A 49 -5.86 0.73 -6.45
N ILE A 50 -4.61 0.38 -6.19
CA ILE A 50 -3.60 1.32 -5.68
C ILE A 50 -2.44 1.57 -6.66
N GLY A 51 -2.42 0.88 -7.81
CA GLY A 51 -1.36 1.03 -8.81
C GLY A 51 -1.48 0.04 -9.95
N ALA A 52 -0.46 0.05 -10.80
CA ALA A 52 -0.27 -0.89 -11.89
C ALA A 52 1.21 -1.29 -11.93
N VAL A 53 1.50 -2.51 -12.40
CA VAL A 53 2.86 -2.94 -12.69
C VAL A 53 3.21 -2.48 -14.09
N THR A 54 4.37 -1.86 -14.24
CA THR A 54 4.93 -1.45 -15.53
C THR A 54 6.28 -2.11 -15.73
N GLU A 55 6.74 -2.21 -16.98
CA GLU A 55 8.13 -2.56 -17.24
C GLU A 55 9.03 -1.49 -16.63
N ASP A 56 9.99 -1.94 -15.84
CA ASP A 56 11.00 -1.10 -15.19
C ASP A 56 12.27 -1.93 -15.03
N GLU A 57 13.38 -1.41 -15.56
CA GLU A 57 14.70 -2.04 -15.46
C GLU A 57 15.26 -1.98 -14.04
N THR A 58 14.78 -1.04 -13.22
CA THR A 58 15.31 -0.76 -11.88
C THR A 58 14.54 -1.44 -10.75
N GLY A 59 13.35 -1.98 -11.03
CA GLY A 59 12.53 -2.71 -10.05
C GLY A 59 11.99 -1.84 -8.90
N MET A 60 11.72 -0.57 -9.18
CA MET A 60 11.38 0.44 -8.18
C MET A 60 9.87 0.61 -8.00
N VAL A 61 9.44 0.93 -6.77
CA VAL A 61 8.06 1.32 -6.49
C VAL A 61 7.96 2.84 -6.47
N GLN A 62 7.10 3.39 -7.33
CA GLN A 62 6.84 4.82 -7.44
C GLN A 62 5.40 5.16 -7.04
N MET A 63 5.24 6.15 -6.17
CA MET A 63 3.94 6.63 -5.70
C MET A 63 3.70 8.07 -6.19
N LYS A 64 2.55 8.28 -6.85
CA LYS A 64 2.06 9.63 -7.16
C LYS A 64 1.55 10.29 -5.88
N THR A 65 2.08 11.46 -5.56
CA THR A 65 1.69 12.21 -4.37
C THR A 65 0.46 13.07 -4.64
N GLY A 66 -0.28 13.44 -3.59
CA GLY A 66 -1.43 14.34 -3.71
C GLY A 66 -1.09 15.75 -4.21
N PHE A 67 0.20 16.10 -4.24
CA PHE A 67 0.71 17.38 -4.75
C PHE A 67 1.13 17.31 -6.23
N GLY A 68 0.90 16.17 -6.90
CA GLY A 68 1.19 15.99 -8.33
C GLY A 68 2.62 15.51 -8.65
N GLY A 69 3.47 15.34 -7.64
CA GLY A 69 4.82 14.79 -7.82
C GLY A 69 4.86 13.26 -7.74
N VAL A 70 6.04 12.69 -7.93
CA VAL A 70 6.32 11.25 -7.73
C VAL A 70 7.33 11.11 -6.60
N ARG A 71 7.07 10.16 -5.69
CA ARG A 71 7.98 9.74 -4.63
C ARG A 71 8.36 8.28 -4.85
N VAL A 72 9.64 7.96 -4.73
CA VAL A 72 10.10 6.57 -4.64
C VAL A 72 9.72 6.02 -3.26
N VAL A 73 9.05 4.86 -3.25
CA VAL A 73 8.81 4.07 -2.04
C VAL A 73 9.95 3.08 -1.95
N ASP A 74 10.95 3.43 -1.17
CA ASP A 74 12.17 2.64 -1.01
C ASP A 74 11.93 1.45 -0.09
N TRP A 75 12.86 0.50 -0.08
CA TRP A 75 12.89 -0.56 0.91
C TRP A 75 13.09 0.01 2.32
N LEU A 76 12.46 -0.63 3.30
CA LEU A 76 12.62 -0.24 4.69
C LEU A 76 14.05 -0.56 5.15
N ALA A 77 14.79 0.45 5.58
CA ALA A 77 16.10 0.27 6.22
C ALA A 77 15.90 -0.10 7.71
N GLY A 78 15.56 -1.37 7.98
CA GLY A 78 15.34 -1.90 9.35
C GLY A 78 13.94 -1.62 9.92
N GLU A 79 13.58 -2.22 11.05
CA GLU A 79 12.24 -2.07 11.66
C GLU A 79 12.02 -0.68 12.28
N GLN A 80 10.84 -0.07 12.04
CA GLN A 80 10.48 1.24 12.62
C GLN A 80 10.12 1.18 14.12
N LEU A 81 9.62 0.04 14.60
CA LEU A 81 9.17 -0.13 15.98
C LEU A 81 9.68 -1.46 16.53
N PRO A 82 10.39 -1.47 17.68
CA PRO A 82 10.88 -2.71 18.26
C PRO A 82 9.71 -3.58 18.74
N ARG A 83 9.71 -4.87 18.36
CA ARG A 83 8.68 -5.86 18.72
C ARG A 83 7.30 -5.56 18.13
N ILE A 84 7.26 -5.06 16.90
CA ILE A 84 6.05 -5.02 16.10
C ILE A 84 5.94 -6.36 15.34
N CYS A 85 5.02 -7.20 15.82
CA CYS A 85 4.81 -8.62 15.46
C CYS A 85 6.00 -9.60 15.63
#